data_AF-A0A6G1CV92-F1
#
_entry.id   AF-A0A6G1CV92-F1
#
_cell.length_a   1.000
_cell.length_b   1.000
_cell.length_c   1.000
_cell.angle_alpha   90.00
_cell.angle_beta   90.00
_cell.angle_gamma   90.00
#
_symmetry.space_group_name_H-M   'P 1'
#
loop_
_entity.id
_entity.type
_entity.pdbx_description
1 polymer ?
#
loop_
_entity_poly.entity_id
_entity_poly.type
_entity_poly.pdbx_seq_one_letter_code
_entity_poly.pdbx_strand_id
1 'polypeptide(L)'
;MAQAVADALFALPATQDRDGPMVRLPPPTSRLPREKHLPKPKPPTKWEQFAKMKGITKRKKNKREWDEQTQTWKRTYGYDRVNDDKDIPIIEAKATDEPGVDPFAQRREEKKKRVEKQEKNRLENLKKAAKAGALPSHIQLAATALPITGTKADVPKKSRKKDLEDVAGMASSATASGGKFDEKLPGEKPPKNPGKHRKFLPVVEGKGMGNQEKQQNDKILNAVLAKNSEDQMDVGRAITMYKVKKEKQRRKDKEKSSTSNKLKPQKKPLKKSSKKKA
;
A
#
# COMPACT_ATOMS: atom_id res chain seq x y z
N MET A 1 -23.92 -29.99 36.19
CA MET A 1 -23.99 -28.98 35.10
C MET A 1 -24.20 -29.61 33.73
N ALA A 2 -23.45 -30.65 33.33
CA ALA A 2 -23.60 -31.27 32.02
C ALA A 2 -25.02 -31.83 31.74
N GLN A 3 -25.68 -32.43 32.74
CA GLN A 3 -27.03 -33.01 32.59
C GLN A 3 -28.07 -31.96 32.14
N ALA A 4 -28.15 -30.82 32.83
CA ALA A 4 -29.12 -29.76 32.51
C ALA A 4 -28.94 -29.17 31.10
N VAL A 5 -27.70 -29.14 30.59
CA VAL A 5 -27.42 -28.67 29.22
C VAL A 5 -27.88 -29.72 28.20
N ALA A 6 -27.66 -31.01 28.48
CA ALA A 6 -28.15 -32.08 27.63
C ALA A 6 -29.69 -32.07 27.55
N ASP A 7 -30.38 -31.95 28.68
CA ASP A 7 -31.84 -31.90 28.73
C ASP A 7 -32.38 -30.71 27.90
N ALA A 8 -31.74 -29.54 27.98
CA ALA A 8 -32.11 -28.37 27.19
C ALA A 8 -31.85 -28.53 25.68
N LEU A 9 -30.79 -29.24 25.29
CA LEU A 9 -30.47 -29.53 23.89
C LEU A 9 -31.45 -30.55 23.28
N PHE A 10 -31.81 -31.59 24.02
CA PHE A 10 -32.75 -32.63 23.56
C PHE A 10 -34.22 -32.18 23.60
N ALA A 11 -34.55 -31.13 24.35
CA ALA A 11 -35.87 -30.49 24.32
C ALA A 11 -36.13 -29.67 23.04
N LEU A 12 -35.10 -29.35 22.25
CA LEU A 12 -35.25 -28.60 21.00
C LEU A 12 -35.82 -29.50 19.89
N PRO A 13 -36.64 -28.94 18.97
CA PRO A 13 -37.25 -29.72 17.90
C PRO A 13 -36.17 -30.24 16.93
N ALA A 14 -36.10 -31.57 16.79
CA ALA A 14 -35.23 -32.22 15.82
C ALA A 14 -35.92 -32.30 14.44
N THR A 15 -35.19 -31.92 13.39
CA THR A 15 -35.59 -32.09 11.99
C THR A 15 -34.87 -33.29 11.42
N GLN A 16 -35.59 -34.21 10.78
CA GLN A 16 -34.98 -35.30 10.02
C GLN A 16 -34.42 -34.74 8.71
N ASP A 17 -33.10 -34.81 8.56
CA ASP A 17 -32.42 -34.53 7.30
C ASP A 17 -31.80 -35.83 6.76
N ARG A 18 -31.30 -35.81 5.52
CA ARG A 18 -30.69 -36.99 4.87
C ARG A 18 -29.51 -37.56 5.65
N ASP A 19 -28.79 -36.72 6.38
CA ASP A 19 -27.62 -37.08 7.19
C ASP A 19 -27.99 -37.47 8.64
N GLY A 20 -29.30 -37.49 8.99
CA GLY A 20 -29.81 -37.87 10.30
C GLY A 20 -30.63 -36.78 11.00
N PRO A 21 -31.01 -36.99 12.27
CA PRO A 21 -31.76 -36.00 13.06
C PRO A 21 -30.84 -34.83 13.44
N MET A 22 -31.15 -33.64 12.93
CA MET A 22 -30.42 -32.41 13.22
C MET A 22 -31.25 -31.43 14.05
N VAL A 23 -30.61 -30.75 14.99
CA VAL A 23 -31.25 -29.78 15.88
C VAL A 23 -30.73 -28.38 15.56
N ARG A 24 -31.64 -27.42 15.34
CA ARG A 24 -31.26 -26.02 15.08
C ARG A 24 -31.10 -25.28 16.40
N LEU A 25 -29.85 -24.96 16.74
CA LEU A 25 -29.54 -24.19 17.95
C LEU A 25 -29.99 -22.72 17.83
N PRO A 26 -30.42 -22.08 18.93
CA PRO A 26 -30.70 -20.65 18.96
C PRO A 26 -29.41 -19.84 18.70
N PRO A 27 -29.53 -18.60 18.17
CA PRO A 27 -28.38 -17.74 17.98
C PRO A 27 -27.70 -17.43 19.33
N PRO A 28 -26.36 -17.31 19.37
CA PRO A 28 -25.64 -17.06 20.62
C PRO A 28 -25.99 -15.68 21.19
N THR A 29 -26.37 -15.64 22.48
CA THR A 29 -26.71 -14.40 23.19
C THR A 29 -25.46 -13.62 23.63
N SER A 30 -24.32 -14.31 23.82
CA SER A 30 -23.08 -13.67 24.28
C SER A 30 -22.43 -12.85 23.15
N ARG A 31 -22.14 -11.57 23.42
CA ARG A 31 -21.46 -10.69 22.45
C ARG A 31 -19.96 -10.95 22.49
N LEU A 32 -19.46 -11.69 21.53
CA LEU A 32 -18.03 -11.92 21.35
C LEU A 32 -17.41 -10.87 20.41
N PRO A 33 -16.17 -10.41 20.67
CA PRO A 33 -15.46 -9.53 19.74
C PRO A 33 -15.15 -10.27 18.44
N ARG A 34 -15.28 -9.58 17.32
CA ARG A 34 -14.89 -10.14 16.01
C ARG A 34 -13.37 -10.13 15.87
N GLU A 35 -12.83 -11.17 15.25
CA GLU A 35 -11.41 -11.23 14.86
C GLU A 35 -11.06 -10.10 13.87
N LYS A 36 -11.95 -9.84 12.91
CA LYS A 36 -11.75 -8.84 11.84
C LYS A 36 -12.82 -7.75 11.91
N HIS A 37 -12.36 -6.52 11.67
CA HIS A 37 -13.23 -5.38 11.53
C HIS A 37 -14.27 -5.61 10.42
N LEU A 38 -15.42 -4.96 10.53
CA LEU A 38 -16.43 -5.00 9.50
C LEU A 38 -15.85 -4.47 8.17
N PRO A 39 -16.12 -5.12 7.04
CA PRO A 39 -15.64 -4.63 5.75
C PRO A 39 -16.20 -3.23 5.54
N LYS A 40 -15.30 -2.26 5.36
CA LYS A 40 -15.73 -0.88 5.10
C LYS A 40 -16.42 -0.81 3.74
N PRO A 41 -17.49 -0.01 3.60
CA PRO A 41 -18.11 0.20 2.31
C PRO A 41 -17.09 0.80 1.33
N LYS A 42 -17.09 0.31 0.09
CA LYS A 42 -16.20 0.82 -0.94
C LYS A 42 -16.58 2.26 -1.25
N PRO A 43 -15.60 3.19 -1.38
CA PRO A 43 -15.90 4.55 -1.78
C PRO A 43 -16.39 4.55 -3.23
N PRO A 44 -17.35 5.43 -3.58
CA PRO A 44 -17.89 5.49 -4.93
C PRO A 44 -16.81 5.90 -5.92
N THR A 45 -16.75 5.21 -7.06
CA THR A 45 -15.84 5.53 -8.16
C THR A 45 -16.19 6.88 -8.80
N LYS A 46 -15.24 7.48 -9.54
CA LYS A 46 -15.49 8.75 -10.26
C LYS A 46 -16.72 8.67 -11.18
N TRP A 47 -16.92 7.52 -11.84
CA TRP A 47 -18.07 7.29 -12.70
C TRP A 47 -19.38 7.15 -11.92
N GLU A 48 -19.38 6.46 -10.77
CA GLU A 48 -20.58 6.35 -9.93
C GLU A 48 -20.99 7.69 -9.32
N GLN A 49 -20.00 8.51 -8.92
CA GLN A 49 -20.25 9.89 -8.49
C GLN A 49 -20.91 10.70 -9.62
N PHE A 50 -20.36 10.61 -10.83
CA PHE A 50 -20.93 11.25 -12.02
C PHE A 50 -22.33 10.74 -12.36
N ALA A 51 -22.54 9.43 -12.36
CA ALA A 51 -23.81 8.80 -12.63
C ALA A 51 -24.87 9.21 -11.60
N LYS A 52 -24.51 9.28 -10.31
CA LYS A 52 -25.40 9.77 -9.26
C LYS A 52 -25.77 11.24 -9.46
N MET A 53 -24.79 12.10 -9.78
CA MET A 53 -25.05 13.52 -10.06
C MET A 53 -25.92 13.73 -11.30
N LYS A 54 -25.78 12.89 -12.32
CA LYS A 54 -26.57 12.95 -13.56
C LYS A 54 -27.87 12.14 -13.51
N GLY A 55 -28.16 11.44 -12.41
CA GLY A 55 -29.34 10.56 -12.32
C GLY A 55 -29.31 9.37 -13.28
N ILE A 56 -28.12 8.93 -13.72
CA ILE A 56 -27.98 7.80 -14.64
C ILE A 56 -28.19 6.49 -13.87
N THR A 57 -29.34 5.86 -14.08
CA THR A 57 -29.66 4.56 -13.48
C THR A 57 -29.03 3.41 -14.26
N LYS A 58 -28.39 2.47 -13.57
CA LYS A 58 -27.83 1.26 -14.18
C LYS A 58 -28.96 0.31 -14.61
N ARG A 59 -29.06 0.01 -15.90
CA ARG A 59 -29.99 -0.98 -16.47
C ARG A 59 -29.26 -2.26 -16.86
N LYS A 60 -29.95 -3.40 -16.78
CA LYS A 60 -29.42 -4.69 -17.26
C LYS A 60 -29.42 -4.68 -18.80
N LYS A 61 -28.28 -4.98 -19.41
CA LYS A 61 -28.17 -5.18 -20.85
C LYS A 61 -28.44 -6.66 -21.20
N ASN A 62 -29.03 -6.90 -22.37
CA ASN A 62 -29.20 -8.26 -22.89
C ASN A 62 -27.84 -8.87 -23.24
N LYS A 63 -27.72 -10.20 -23.10
CA LYS A 63 -26.48 -10.93 -23.44
C LYS A 63 -26.36 -11.24 -24.92
N ARG A 64 -27.51 -11.26 -25.62
CA ARG A 64 -27.62 -11.49 -27.05
C ARG A 64 -28.24 -10.27 -27.71
N GLU A 65 -27.77 -9.98 -28.90
CA GLU A 65 -28.21 -8.89 -29.75
C GLU A 65 -28.38 -9.44 -31.16
N TRP A 66 -29.40 -8.96 -31.85
CA TRP A 66 -29.74 -9.40 -33.20
C TRP A 66 -28.73 -8.80 -34.17
N ASP A 67 -28.06 -9.66 -34.93
CA ASP A 67 -27.14 -9.24 -35.98
C ASP A 67 -27.90 -9.19 -37.31
N GLU A 68 -28.07 -7.99 -37.87
CA GLU A 68 -28.84 -7.78 -39.09
C GLU A 68 -28.19 -8.43 -40.32
N GLN A 69 -26.86 -8.53 -40.36
CA GLN A 69 -26.14 -9.09 -41.50
C GLN A 69 -26.33 -10.60 -41.61
N THR A 70 -26.29 -11.30 -40.49
CA THR A 70 -26.42 -12.76 -40.46
C THR A 70 -27.83 -13.22 -40.12
N GLN A 71 -28.73 -12.31 -39.72
CA GLN A 71 -30.09 -12.60 -39.24
C GLN A 71 -30.07 -13.64 -38.10
N THR A 72 -29.14 -13.50 -37.16
CA THR A 72 -29.00 -14.41 -36.02
C THR A 72 -28.81 -13.69 -34.69
N TRP A 73 -29.21 -14.34 -33.59
CA TRP A 73 -28.98 -13.86 -32.23
C TRP A 73 -27.58 -14.19 -31.75
N LYS A 74 -26.65 -13.27 -31.98
CA LYS A 74 -25.27 -13.35 -31.52
C LYS A 74 -25.07 -12.74 -30.15
N ARG A 75 -23.91 -12.99 -29.54
CA ARG A 75 -23.59 -12.47 -28.20
C ARG A 75 -23.11 -11.02 -28.27
N THR A 76 -23.36 -10.21 -27.25
CA THR A 76 -22.79 -8.85 -27.18
C THR A 76 -21.28 -8.84 -26.89
N TYR A 77 -20.74 -9.93 -26.32
CA TYR A 77 -19.33 -10.11 -26.02
C TYR A 77 -18.93 -11.59 -26.03
N GLY A 78 -17.63 -11.86 -26.26
CA GLY A 78 -17.07 -13.23 -26.28
C GLY A 78 -16.91 -13.80 -27.68
N TYR A 79 -17.00 -15.13 -27.79
CA TYR A 79 -16.98 -15.86 -29.06
C TYR A 79 -18.24 -15.55 -29.88
N ASP A 80 -18.07 -15.40 -31.21
CA ASP A 80 -19.12 -15.08 -32.18
C ASP A 80 -20.01 -13.91 -31.71
N ARG A 81 -19.34 -12.80 -31.37
CA ARG A 81 -20.01 -11.60 -30.87
C ARG A 81 -20.49 -10.74 -32.02
N VAL A 82 -21.54 -9.97 -31.78
CA VAL A 82 -22.00 -8.92 -32.68
C VAL A 82 -20.87 -7.91 -32.92
N ASN A 83 -20.75 -7.44 -34.17
CA ASN A 83 -19.76 -6.46 -34.62
C ASN A 83 -18.31 -6.87 -34.30
N ASP A 84 -17.88 -8.07 -34.69
CA ASP A 84 -16.46 -8.43 -34.56
C ASP A 84 -15.60 -7.74 -35.62
N ASP A 85 -14.47 -7.20 -35.19
CA ASP A 85 -13.55 -6.46 -36.07
C ASP A 85 -12.84 -7.42 -37.06
N LYS A 86 -12.85 -8.72 -36.75
CA LYS A 86 -12.23 -9.79 -37.56
C LYS A 86 -13.10 -10.26 -38.72
N ASP A 87 -14.42 -10.12 -38.58
CA ASP A 87 -15.38 -10.58 -39.59
C ASP A 87 -15.57 -9.54 -40.71
N ILE A 88 -14.94 -8.37 -40.59
CA ILE A 88 -14.96 -7.30 -41.58
C ILE A 88 -13.80 -7.53 -42.56
N PRO A 89 -14.05 -8.03 -43.79
CA PRO A 89 -12.96 -8.32 -44.74
C PRO A 89 -12.41 -7.05 -45.40
N ILE A 90 -13.24 -6.01 -45.56
CA ILE A 90 -12.89 -4.78 -46.28
C ILE A 90 -13.35 -3.59 -45.45
N ILE A 91 -12.46 -2.62 -45.27
CA ILE A 91 -12.77 -1.34 -44.63
C ILE A 91 -12.72 -0.26 -45.70
N GLU A 92 -13.83 0.45 -45.88
CA GLU A 92 -13.87 1.63 -46.74
C GLU A 92 -12.93 2.70 -46.20
N ALA A 93 -12.00 3.16 -47.04
CA ALA A 93 -11.06 4.21 -46.70
C ALA A 93 -11.81 5.55 -46.61
N LYS A 94 -11.52 6.33 -45.56
CA LYS A 94 -12.00 7.71 -45.47
C LYS A 94 -11.03 8.63 -46.20
N ALA A 95 -11.53 9.77 -46.70
CA ALA A 95 -10.70 10.79 -47.38
C ALA A 95 -9.57 11.37 -46.51
N THR A 96 -9.56 11.10 -45.20
CA THR A 96 -8.54 11.55 -44.24
C THR A 96 -7.47 10.48 -43.96
N ASP A 97 -7.68 9.24 -44.41
CA ASP A 97 -6.73 8.15 -44.12
C ASP A 97 -5.50 8.28 -45.03
N GLU A 98 -4.31 8.29 -44.42
CA GLU A 98 -3.06 8.40 -45.17
C GLU A 98 -2.79 7.13 -45.99
N PRO A 99 -2.46 7.27 -47.29
CA PRO A 99 -2.10 6.14 -48.13
C PRO A 99 -0.86 5.42 -47.57
N GLY A 100 -1.00 4.14 -47.21
CA GLY A 100 0.11 3.30 -46.77
C GLY A 100 0.02 2.78 -45.33
N VAL A 101 -0.96 3.23 -44.54
CA VAL A 101 -1.18 2.69 -43.19
C VAL A 101 -2.32 1.66 -43.19
N ASP A 102 -2.07 0.48 -42.61
CA ASP A 102 -3.08 -0.57 -42.48
C ASP A 102 -4.23 -0.15 -41.52
N PRO A 103 -5.48 -0.01 -42.02
CA PRO A 103 -6.62 0.38 -41.19
C PRO A 103 -6.96 -0.65 -40.10
N PHE A 104 -6.65 -1.93 -40.31
CA PHE A 104 -6.86 -2.97 -39.30
C PHE A 104 -5.88 -2.85 -38.15
N ALA A 105 -4.60 -2.53 -38.45
CA ALA A 105 -3.59 -2.25 -37.44
C ALA A 105 -3.99 -1.04 -36.58
N GLN A 106 -4.46 0.05 -37.20
CA GLN A 106 -4.93 1.23 -36.47
C GLN A 106 -6.07 0.91 -35.51
N ARG A 107 -7.10 0.18 -35.94
CA ARG A 107 -8.23 -0.24 -35.05
C ARG A 107 -7.75 -1.10 -33.88
N ARG A 108 -6.78 -2.00 -34.10
CA ARG A 108 -6.18 -2.82 -33.02
C ARG A 108 -5.47 -1.93 -32.01
N GLU A 109 -4.69 -0.95 -32.46
CA GLU A 109 -4.03 0.01 -31.58
C GLU A 109 -5.02 0.88 -30.80
N GLU A 110 -6.06 1.40 -31.45
CA GLU A 110 -7.11 2.18 -30.78
C GLU A 110 -7.81 1.37 -29.70
N LYS A 111 -8.09 0.09 -29.97
CA LYS A 111 -8.66 -0.84 -29.00
C LYS A 111 -7.73 -1.05 -27.82
N LYS A 112 -6.42 -1.26 -28.05
CA LYS A 112 -5.41 -1.34 -26.98
C LYS A 112 -5.37 -0.05 -26.16
N LYS A 113 -5.27 1.11 -26.80
CA LYS A 113 -5.28 2.44 -26.15
C LYS A 113 -6.53 2.64 -25.28
N ARG A 114 -7.71 2.18 -25.74
CA ARG A 114 -8.96 2.23 -24.96
C ARG A 114 -8.91 1.32 -23.73
N VAL A 115 -8.41 0.10 -23.88
CA VAL A 115 -8.24 -0.85 -22.76
C VAL A 115 -7.23 -0.33 -21.75
N GLU A 116 -6.09 0.18 -22.20
CA GLU A 116 -5.06 0.79 -21.35
C GLU A 116 -5.61 2.01 -20.58
N LYS A 117 -6.39 2.87 -21.24
CA LYS A 117 -7.09 3.98 -20.58
C LYS A 117 -8.05 3.48 -19.50
N GLN A 118 -8.78 2.39 -19.75
CA GLN A 118 -9.65 1.77 -18.76
C GLN A 118 -8.88 1.22 -17.56
N GLU A 119 -7.77 0.48 -17.79
CA GLU A 119 -6.93 -0.04 -16.72
C GLU A 119 -6.27 1.08 -15.91
N LYS A 120 -5.81 2.15 -16.57
CA LYS A 120 -5.29 3.34 -15.89
C LYS A 120 -6.34 3.97 -14.98
N ASN A 121 -7.57 4.17 -15.48
CA ASN A 121 -8.68 4.69 -14.69
C ASN A 121 -9.04 3.77 -13.50
N ARG A 122 -8.99 2.45 -13.71
CA ARG A 122 -9.20 1.46 -12.66
C ARG A 122 -8.13 1.57 -11.57
N LEU A 123 -6.86 1.64 -11.95
CA LEU A 123 -5.74 1.83 -11.02
C LEU A 123 -5.84 3.14 -10.25
N GLU A 124 -6.24 4.23 -10.89
CA GLU A 124 -6.46 5.51 -10.21
C GLU A 124 -7.60 5.45 -9.19
N ASN A 125 -8.72 4.78 -9.53
CA ASN A 125 -9.83 4.58 -8.60
C ASN A 125 -9.43 3.69 -7.42
N LEU A 126 -8.66 2.61 -7.67
CA LEU A 126 -8.10 1.77 -6.62
C LEU A 126 -7.15 2.56 -5.71
N LYS A 127 -6.25 3.38 -6.26
CA LYS A 127 -5.37 4.26 -5.49
C LYS A 127 -6.15 5.24 -4.61
N LYS A 128 -7.25 5.81 -5.11
CA LYS A 128 -8.15 6.67 -4.32
C LYS A 128 -8.85 5.90 -3.21
N ALA A 129 -9.31 4.68 -3.50
CA ALA A 129 -9.92 3.81 -2.49
C ALA A 129 -8.92 3.34 -1.43
N ALA A 130 -7.65 3.12 -1.81
CA ALA A 130 -6.56 2.77 -0.91
C ALA A 130 -6.30 3.90 0.10
N LYS A 131 -6.22 5.15 -0.39
CA LYS A 131 -6.06 6.34 0.44
C LYS A 131 -7.20 6.52 1.45
N ALA A 132 -8.42 6.14 1.07
CA ALA A 132 -9.58 6.13 1.97
C ALA A 132 -9.58 4.94 2.95
N GLY A 133 -8.58 4.04 2.88
CA GLY A 133 -8.46 2.87 3.76
C GLY A 133 -9.61 1.88 3.63
N ALA A 134 -10.24 1.84 2.45
CA ALA A 134 -11.48 1.10 2.18
C ALA A 134 -11.30 -0.03 1.14
N LEU A 135 -10.06 -0.29 0.73
CA LEU A 135 -9.75 -1.49 -0.06
C LEU A 135 -9.74 -2.74 0.83
N PRO A 136 -10.12 -3.92 0.30
CA PRO A 136 -9.89 -5.20 0.98
C PRO A 136 -8.40 -5.44 1.24
N SER A 137 -8.05 -6.11 2.34
CA SER A 137 -6.67 -6.36 2.78
C SER A 137 -5.78 -6.97 1.69
N HIS A 138 -6.28 -7.96 0.94
CA HIS A 138 -5.55 -8.60 -0.17
C HIS A 138 -5.16 -7.62 -1.30
N ILE A 139 -6.04 -6.67 -1.62
CA ILE A 139 -5.81 -5.69 -2.69
C ILE A 139 -4.94 -4.53 -2.19
N GLN A 140 -5.04 -4.17 -0.91
CA GLN A 140 -4.15 -3.19 -0.28
C GLN A 140 -2.69 -3.63 -0.43
N LEU A 141 -2.37 -4.87 -0.06
CA LEU A 141 -1.00 -5.40 -0.12
C LEU A 141 -0.41 -5.39 -1.54
N ALA A 142 -1.20 -5.71 -2.56
CA ALA A 142 -0.74 -5.68 -3.94
C ALA A 142 -0.58 -4.24 -4.49
N ALA A 143 -1.43 -3.31 -4.05
CA ALA A 143 -1.38 -1.91 -4.49
C ALA A 143 -0.31 -1.08 -3.75
N THR A 144 -0.01 -1.43 -2.51
CA THR A 144 1.08 -0.84 -1.71
C THR A 144 2.21 -1.87 -1.63
N ALA A 145 3.07 -1.91 -2.63
CA ALA A 145 4.35 -2.62 -2.57
C ALA A 145 5.29 -1.95 -1.54
N LEU A 146 4.90 -1.97 -0.26
CA LEU A 146 5.66 -1.49 0.89
C LEU A 146 5.99 -2.69 1.79
N PRO A 147 7.20 -2.72 2.39
CA PRO A 147 7.66 -3.81 3.24
C PRO A 147 6.79 -3.94 4.50
N ILE A 148 6.61 -5.19 4.93
CA ILE A 148 5.75 -5.70 6.00
C ILE A 148 6.20 -5.18 7.38
N THR A 149 6.09 -3.87 7.64
CA THR A 149 6.24 -3.34 9.00
C THR A 149 4.97 -2.58 9.35
N GLY A 150 4.20 -3.16 10.27
CA GLY A 150 2.86 -2.73 10.63
C GLY A 150 2.82 -1.42 11.41
N THR A 151 3.07 -0.29 10.76
CA THR A 151 2.77 1.03 11.30
C THR A 151 1.85 1.81 10.38
N LYS A 152 0.76 2.31 10.95
CA LYS A 152 -0.32 3.01 10.26
C LYS A 152 0.13 4.38 9.71
N ALA A 153 -0.49 4.73 8.59
CA ALA A 153 -1.05 6.05 8.27
C ALA A 153 -0.22 7.17 7.61
N ASP A 154 1.12 7.15 7.56
CA ASP A 154 1.83 8.29 6.95
C ASP A 154 2.80 7.86 5.85
N VAL A 155 2.28 7.60 4.65
CA VAL A 155 3.11 7.61 3.43
C VAL A 155 3.38 9.07 3.06
N PRO A 156 4.61 9.57 3.17
CA PRO A 156 4.90 10.96 2.84
C PRO A 156 4.65 11.21 1.34
N LYS A 157 3.90 12.28 1.01
CA LYS A 157 3.54 12.68 -0.37
C LYS A 157 4.74 12.99 -1.27
N LYS A 158 5.94 13.05 -0.71
CA LYS A 158 7.23 13.15 -1.42
C LYS A 158 8.11 12.04 -0.89
N SER A 159 8.46 11.09 -1.75
CA SER A 159 9.51 10.11 -1.47
C SER A 159 10.76 10.88 -1.05
N ARG A 160 11.29 10.60 0.14
CA ARG A 160 12.52 11.24 0.59
C ARG A 160 13.64 10.79 -0.35
N LYS A 161 14.69 11.61 -0.47
CA LYS A 161 15.89 11.24 -1.26
C LYS A 161 16.42 9.85 -0.88
N LYS A 162 16.31 9.49 0.40
CA LYS A 162 16.70 8.19 0.93
C LYS A 162 15.83 7.05 0.39
N ASP A 163 14.51 7.23 0.38
CA ASP A 163 13.56 6.24 -0.17
C ASP A 163 13.78 6.02 -1.67
N LEU A 164 14.12 7.08 -2.42
CA LEU A 164 14.47 6.98 -3.84
C LEU A 164 15.81 6.28 -4.06
N GLU A 165 16.83 6.58 -3.23
CA GLU A 165 18.13 5.89 -3.26
C GLU A 165 17.96 4.39 -2.93
N ASP A 166 17.08 4.04 -1.98
CA ASP A 166 16.83 2.65 -1.57
C ASP A 166 16.02 1.86 -2.63
N VAL A 167 15.00 2.48 -3.23
CA VAL A 167 14.24 1.87 -4.35
C VAL A 167 15.13 1.67 -5.57
N ALA A 168 16.00 2.64 -5.89
CA ALA A 168 16.96 2.49 -6.97
C ALA A 168 17.92 1.32 -6.69
N GLY A 169 18.48 1.22 -5.48
CA GLY A 169 19.36 0.09 -5.12
C GLY A 169 18.67 -1.27 -5.15
N MET A 170 17.37 -1.32 -4.81
CA MET A 170 16.57 -2.55 -4.90
C MET A 170 16.25 -2.92 -6.35
N ALA A 171 15.95 -1.93 -7.21
CA ALA A 171 15.72 -2.16 -8.63
C ALA A 171 16.97 -2.67 -9.34
N SER A 172 18.14 -2.06 -9.07
CA SER A 172 19.42 -2.48 -9.68
C SER A 172 19.86 -3.90 -9.26
N SER A 173 19.35 -4.45 -8.15
CA SER A 173 19.66 -5.83 -7.70
C SER A 173 18.57 -6.86 -8.00
N ALA A 174 17.40 -6.43 -8.48
CA ALA A 174 16.25 -7.30 -8.76
C ALA A 174 16.29 -7.96 -10.14
N THR A 175 17.25 -7.63 -10.99
CA THR A 175 17.46 -8.32 -12.28
C THR A 175 18.00 -9.74 -12.04
N ALA A 176 17.68 -10.70 -12.91
CA ALA A 176 18.12 -12.09 -12.80
C ALA A 176 19.65 -12.27 -12.67
N SER A 177 20.44 -11.29 -13.14
CA SER A 177 21.90 -11.24 -13.02
C SER A 177 22.42 -10.48 -11.79
N GLY A 178 21.53 -10.01 -10.91
CA GLY A 178 21.85 -9.14 -9.78
C GLY A 178 22.41 -7.77 -10.19
N GLY A 179 22.07 -7.28 -11.40
CA GLY A 179 22.59 -6.03 -11.95
C GLY A 179 24.01 -6.12 -12.50
N LYS A 180 24.52 -7.33 -12.74
CA LYS A 180 25.89 -7.55 -13.23
C LYS A 180 26.05 -7.24 -14.73
N PHE A 181 24.98 -7.38 -15.50
CA PHE A 181 24.97 -7.11 -16.95
C PHE A 181 24.18 -5.86 -17.34
N ASP A 182 23.67 -5.11 -16.35
CA ASP A 182 22.86 -3.93 -16.61
C ASP A 182 23.80 -2.71 -16.77
N GLU A 183 23.61 -1.94 -17.86
CA GLU A 183 24.39 -0.73 -18.14
C GLU A 183 24.08 0.37 -17.12
N LYS A 184 25.10 0.83 -16.39
CA LYS A 184 24.94 1.84 -15.35
C LYS A 184 25.03 3.24 -15.93
N LEU A 185 24.07 4.08 -15.58
CA LEU A 185 24.06 5.48 -16.00
C LEU A 185 25.18 6.26 -15.29
N PRO A 186 25.80 7.27 -15.96
CA PRO A 186 26.84 8.07 -15.35
C PRO A 186 26.30 8.79 -14.10
N GLY A 187 26.95 8.54 -12.95
CA GLY A 187 26.56 9.13 -11.65
C GLY A 187 25.66 8.24 -10.77
N GLU A 188 25.31 7.02 -11.20
CA GLU A 188 24.60 6.06 -10.36
C GLU A 188 25.47 5.65 -9.15
N LYS A 189 24.94 5.83 -7.94
CA LYS A 189 25.65 5.44 -6.71
C LYS A 189 25.62 3.92 -6.55
N PRO A 190 26.72 3.29 -6.14
CA PRO A 190 26.70 1.86 -5.84
C PRO A 190 25.70 1.56 -4.71
N PRO A 191 25.06 0.38 -4.72
CA PRO A 191 24.12 0.00 -3.67
C PRO A 191 24.83 0.05 -2.32
N LYS A 192 24.23 0.76 -1.34
CA LYS A 192 24.87 1.04 -0.04
C LYS A 192 25.08 -0.21 0.82
N ASN A 193 24.35 -1.28 0.55
CA ASN A 193 24.42 -2.54 1.29
C ASN A 193 24.44 -3.73 0.31
N PRO A 194 25.56 -4.01 -0.38
CA PRO A 194 25.70 -5.32 -1.00
C PRO A 194 25.63 -6.34 0.15
N GLY A 195 24.74 -7.33 0.04
CA GLY A 195 24.46 -8.27 1.12
C GLY A 195 25.74 -8.79 1.78
N LYS A 196 25.72 -8.94 3.11
CA LYS A 196 26.88 -9.41 3.87
C LYS A 196 27.12 -10.89 3.56
N HIS A 197 27.93 -11.18 2.54
CA HIS A 197 28.35 -12.55 2.24
C HIS A 197 29.17 -13.10 3.40
N ARG A 198 28.85 -14.33 3.83
CA ARG A 198 29.62 -15.05 4.85
C ARG A 198 30.99 -15.37 4.25
N LYS A 199 32.04 -14.77 4.80
CA LYS A 199 33.43 -15.14 4.47
C LYS A 199 33.82 -16.27 5.42
N PHE A 200 34.05 -17.45 4.88
CA PHE A 200 34.61 -18.57 5.63
C PHE A 200 36.14 -18.50 5.55
N LEU A 201 36.82 -18.79 6.67
CA LEU A 201 38.26 -19.00 6.63
C LEU A 201 38.56 -20.31 5.90
N PRO A 202 39.68 -20.41 5.16
CA PRO A 202 40.10 -21.63 4.49
C PRO A 202 40.43 -22.74 5.51
N VAL A 203 40.08 -23.98 5.17
CA VAL A 203 40.19 -25.17 6.06
C VAL A 203 41.64 -25.66 6.23
N VAL A 204 42.54 -25.32 5.30
CA VAL A 204 43.93 -25.80 5.30
C VAL A 204 44.82 -24.84 6.09
N GLU A 205 45.35 -25.28 7.23
CA GLU A 205 46.17 -24.48 8.14
C GLU A 205 47.47 -23.96 7.48
N GLY A 206 47.50 -22.67 7.18
CA GLY A 206 48.69 -21.93 6.80
C GLY A 206 49.34 -21.28 8.02
N LYS A 207 50.66 -21.09 7.98
CA LYS A 207 51.46 -20.47 9.05
C LYS A 207 50.89 -19.07 9.39
N GLY A 208 50.27 -18.92 10.56
CA GLY A 208 49.68 -17.65 11.04
C GLY A 208 48.14 -17.60 11.15
N MET A 209 47.42 -18.65 10.71
CA MET A 209 45.95 -18.66 10.74
C MET A 209 45.33 -18.95 12.12
N GLY A 210 46.02 -19.73 12.97
CA GLY A 210 45.56 -19.98 14.34
C GLY A 210 45.37 -18.71 15.18
N ASN A 211 46.09 -17.63 14.88
CA ASN A 211 45.89 -16.33 15.55
C ASN A 211 44.60 -15.62 15.08
N GLN A 212 44.20 -15.79 13.83
CA GLN A 212 42.95 -15.21 13.31
C GLN A 212 41.73 -15.96 13.84
N GLU A 213 41.80 -17.29 13.95
CA GLU A 213 40.76 -18.11 14.56
C GLU A 213 40.60 -17.79 16.04
N LYS A 214 41.71 -17.69 16.79
CA LYS A 214 41.70 -17.21 18.18
C LYS A 214 41.04 -15.85 18.31
N GLN A 215 41.39 -14.87 17.48
CA GLN A 215 40.74 -13.56 17.48
C GLN A 215 39.23 -13.62 17.16
N GLN A 216 38.79 -14.51 16.28
CA GLN A 216 37.37 -14.70 15.98
C GLN A 216 36.63 -15.35 17.17
N ASN A 217 37.24 -16.36 17.77
CA ASN A 217 36.73 -17.04 18.96
C ASN A 217 36.67 -16.10 20.16
N ASP A 218 37.70 -15.27 20.38
CA ASP A 218 37.73 -14.25 21.43
C ASP A 218 36.66 -13.18 21.21
N LYS A 219 36.39 -12.78 19.95
CA LYS A 219 35.28 -11.86 19.64
C LYS A 219 33.93 -12.47 19.96
N ILE A 220 33.73 -13.75 19.66
CA ILE A 220 32.49 -14.47 19.99
C ILE A 220 32.36 -14.59 21.51
N LEU A 221 33.43 -14.97 22.21
CA LEU A 221 33.48 -15.09 23.67
C LEU A 221 33.19 -13.75 24.35
N ASN A 222 33.83 -12.67 23.91
CA ASN A 222 33.55 -11.31 24.39
C ASN A 222 32.12 -10.88 24.11
N ALA A 223 31.53 -11.24 22.95
CA ALA A 223 30.14 -10.93 22.65
C ALA A 223 29.16 -11.74 23.50
N VAL A 224 29.50 -12.98 23.87
CA VAL A 224 28.70 -13.82 24.78
C VAL A 224 28.81 -13.29 26.21
N LEU A 225 30.02 -12.96 26.67
CA LEU A 225 30.23 -12.32 27.97
C LEU A 225 29.50 -10.98 28.07
N ALA A 226 29.55 -10.14 27.03
CA ALA A 226 28.86 -8.85 26.99
C ALA A 226 27.32 -8.98 26.98
N LYS A 227 26.77 -10.04 26.40
CA LYS A 227 25.33 -10.34 26.45
C LYS A 227 24.91 -10.88 27.82
N ASN A 228 25.78 -11.64 28.48
CA ASN A 228 25.50 -12.17 29.81
C ASN A 228 25.79 -11.16 30.93
N SER A 229 26.52 -10.07 30.65
CA SER A 229 26.71 -8.94 31.57
C SER A 229 25.55 -7.94 31.58
N GLU A 230 24.42 -8.25 30.93
CA GLU A 230 23.19 -7.42 30.96
C GLU A 230 22.63 -7.19 32.37
N ASP A 231 23.10 -7.92 33.38
CA ASP A 231 22.71 -7.74 34.80
C ASP A 231 23.49 -6.62 35.52
N GLN A 232 24.53 -6.05 34.90
CA GLN A 232 25.18 -4.84 35.41
C GLN A 232 24.72 -3.61 34.63
N MET A 233 23.63 -3.01 35.10
CA MET A 233 23.18 -1.69 34.67
C MET A 233 24.33 -0.69 34.84
N ASP A 234 24.83 -0.12 33.74
CA ASP A 234 25.81 0.97 33.76
C ASP A 234 25.17 2.22 34.38
N VAL A 235 25.37 2.37 35.69
CA VAL A 235 24.79 3.44 36.52
C VAL A 235 25.22 4.83 36.03
N GLY A 236 26.44 4.95 35.49
CA GLY A 236 26.97 6.22 34.95
C GLY A 236 26.23 6.66 33.69
N ARG A 237 25.96 5.72 32.79
CA ARG A 237 25.17 5.97 31.58
C ARG A 237 23.71 6.30 31.90
N ALA A 238 23.12 5.62 32.88
CA ALA A 238 21.76 5.88 33.35
C ALA A 238 21.60 7.30 33.94
N ILE A 239 22.53 7.72 34.80
CA ILE A 239 22.55 9.08 35.38
C ILE A 239 22.74 10.14 34.28
N THR A 240 23.60 9.88 33.31
CA THR A 240 23.85 10.80 32.18
C THR A 240 22.60 10.98 31.33
N MET A 241 21.92 9.88 30.99
CA MET A 241 20.65 9.92 30.24
C MET A 241 19.56 10.68 31.01
N TYR A 242 19.49 10.51 32.33
CA TYR A 242 18.54 11.24 33.17
C TYR A 242 18.82 12.74 33.19
N LYS A 243 20.08 13.15 33.37
CA LYS A 243 20.50 14.56 33.33
C LYS A 243 20.16 15.22 31.99
N VAL A 244 20.48 14.57 30.87
CA VAL A 244 20.19 15.07 29.51
C VAL A 244 18.69 15.19 29.27
N LYS A 245 17.89 14.21 29.71
CA LYS A 245 16.43 14.23 29.58
C LYS A 245 15.81 15.38 30.39
N LYS A 246 16.29 15.60 31.61
CA LYS A 246 15.87 16.71 32.49
C LYS A 246 16.24 18.07 31.89
N GLU A 247 17.43 18.21 31.32
CA GLU A 247 17.85 19.44 30.64
C GLU A 247 16.99 19.73 29.40
N LYS A 248 16.70 18.70 28.59
CA LYS A 248 15.86 18.83 27.39
C LYS A 248 14.42 19.24 27.73
N GLN A 249 13.87 18.76 28.85
CA GLN A 249 12.59 19.24 29.36
C GLN A 249 12.67 20.71 29.79
N ARG A 250 13.68 21.10 30.58
CA ARG A 250 13.88 22.52 30.97
C ARG A 250 13.99 23.45 29.76
N ARG A 251 14.69 23.03 28.70
CA ARG A 251 14.77 23.80 27.44
C ARG A 251 13.40 23.97 26.78
N LYS A 252 12.62 22.89 26.69
CA LYS A 252 11.24 22.95 26.14
C LYS A 252 10.32 23.85 26.95
N ASP A 253 10.41 23.82 28.28
CA ASP A 253 9.57 24.64 29.14
C ASP A 253 9.94 26.13 29.03
N LYS A 254 11.23 26.43 28.89
CA LYS A 254 11.73 27.80 28.64
C LYS A 254 11.35 28.33 27.25
N GLU A 255 11.28 27.46 26.25
CA GLU A 255 10.86 27.81 24.89
C GLU A 255 9.34 28.04 24.80
N LYS A 256 8.56 27.32 25.60
CA LYS A 256 7.11 27.56 25.74
C LYS A 256 6.80 28.85 26.49
N SER A 257 7.57 29.22 27.51
CA SER A 257 7.31 30.45 28.27
C SER A 257 7.65 31.72 27.47
N SER A 258 8.68 31.69 26.61
CA SER A 258 9.07 32.84 25.78
C SER A 258 8.12 33.16 24.62
N THR A 259 7.25 32.22 24.23
CA THR A 259 6.32 32.41 23.10
C THR A 259 4.99 33.10 23.51
N SER A 260 4.75 33.29 24.81
CA SER A 260 3.47 33.82 25.33
C SER A 260 3.37 35.36 25.41
N ASN A 261 4.49 36.10 25.31
CA ASN A 261 4.51 37.57 25.49
C ASN A 261 4.82 38.35 24.21
N LYS A 262 4.04 38.14 23.13
CA LYS A 262 4.09 39.03 21.94
C LYS A 262 2.72 39.67 21.70
N LEU A 263 2.37 40.64 22.55
CA LEU A 263 1.25 41.56 22.35
C LEU A 263 1.54 42.48 21.15
N LYS A 264 0.61 42.51 20.19
CA LYS A 264 0.64 43.37 19.00
C LYS A 264 0.36 44.83 19.39
N PRO A 265 1.14 45.84 18.94
CA PRO A 265 0.81 47.24 19.18
C PRO A 265 -0.29 47.70 18.20
N GLN A 266 -1.44 48.11 18.74
CA GLN A 266 -2.53 48.77 17.99
C GLN A 266 -2.14 50.23 17.72
N LYS A 267 -1.97 50.60 16.44
CA LYS A 267 -1.85 52.00 15.99
C LYS A 267 -3.23 52.68 16.06
N LYS A 268 -3.34 53.81 16.76
CA LYS A 268 -4.45 54.78 16.59
C LYS A 268 -3.91 56.06 15.95
N PRO A 269 -4.56 56.64 14.93
CA PRO A 269 -4.26 57.99 14.45
C PRO A 269 -5.22 59.00 15.08
N LEU A 270 -4.72 60.03 15.74
CA LEU A 270 -5.53 61.18 16.19
C LEU A 270 -5.13 62.43 15.40
N LYS A 271 -6.10 62.91 14.61
CA LYS A 271 -6.08 64.17 13.87
C LYS A 271 -6.12 65.36 14.82
N LYS A 272 -5.44 66.43 14.38
CA LYS A 272 -5.38 67.80 14.89
C LYS A 272 -6.73 68.38 15.32
N SER A 273 -6.73 69.16 16.40
CA SER A 273 -7.60 70.33 16.53
C SER A 273 -6.81 71.49 17.14
N SER A 274 -6.93 72.63 16.47
CA SER A 274 -6.47 73.97 16.79
C SER A 274 -6.91 74.49 18.16
N LYS A 275 -6.03 75.22 18.85
CA LYS A 275 -6.45 76.41 19.62
C LYS A 275 -5.33 77.45 19.68
N LYS A 276 -5.79 78.70 19.58
CA LYS A 276 -5.09 79.97 19.35
C LYS A 276 -5.03 80.74 20.68
N LYS A 277 -4.07 81.66 20.79
CA LYS A 277 -3.83 82.70 21.82
C LYS A 277 -3.18 82.20 23.14
N ALA A 278 -2.26 82.91 23.76
CA ALA A 278 -1.83 84.31 23.63
C ALA A 278 -0.30 84.42 23.49
#